data_AF-A0A2U3MYR9-F1
#
_entry.id   AF-A0A2U3MYR9-F1
#
_cell.length_a   1.000
_cell.length_b   1.000
_cell.length_c   1.000
_cell.angle_alpha   90.00
_cell.angle_beta   90.00
_cell.angle_gamma   90.00
#
_symmetry.space_group_name_H-M   'P 1'
#
loop_
_entity.id
_entity.type
_entity.pdbx_description
1 polymer ?
#
loop_
_entity_poly.entity_id
_entity_poly.type
_entity_poly.pdbx_seq_one_letter_code
_entity_poly.pdbx_strand_id
1 'polypeptide(L)'
;MNIEQMLAVLDADIVARLKTAVEIGKWPNGVALTQEQRETCMQAVIAWEHQNLSETERTGYIDKGKKQEGEVCEDDHHLHEPEFKPIRFI
;
A
#
# COMPACT_ATOMS: atom_id res chain seq x y z
N MET A 1 -1.66 4.41 -20.68
CA MET A 1 -0.40 5.17 -20.90
C MET A 1 0.68 4.41 -20.14
N ASN A 2 1.77 4.05 -20.82
CA ASN A 2 2.67 2.99 -20.37
C ASN A 2 3.69 3.54 -19.35
N ILE A 3 3.32 3.51 -18.06
CA ILE A 3 4.12 4.04 -16.94
C ILE A 3 5.46 3.31 -16.82
N GLU A 4 5.58 2.11 -17.38
CA GLU A 4 6.82 1.32 -17.50
C GLU A 4 7.92 2.04 -18.31
N GLN A 5 7.55 2.94 -19.22
CA GLN A 5 8.54 3.81 -19.88
C GLN A 5 8.92 5.04 -19.04
N MET A 6 8.09 5.47 -18.08
CA MET A 6 8.45 6.48 -17.08
C MET A 6 9.33 5.87 -15.97
N LEU A 7 8.97 4.69 -15.44
CA LEU A 7 9.88 3.54 -15.27
C LEU A 7 11.40 3.84 -15.35
N ALA A 8 11.88 3.78 -16.59
CA ALA A 8 13.29 3.85 -16.94
C ALA A 8 13.91 5.27 -16.81
N VAL A 9 13.09 6.30 -16.57
CA VAL A 9 13.49 7.71 -16.40
C VAL A 9 12.96 8.25 -15.05
N LEU A 10 12.73 7.37 -14.07
CA LEU A 10 12.28 7.78 -12.74
C LEU A 10 13.41 8.41 -11.96
N ASP A 11 13.49 9.73 -12.09
CA ASP A 11 14.18 10.60 -11.15
C ASP A 11 13.37 10.70 -9.84
N ALA A 12 14.06 11.01 -8.73
CA ALA A 12 13.42 11.18 -7.42
C ALA A 12 12.28 12.23 -7.44
N ASP A 13 12.40 13.25 -8.29
CA ASP A 13 11.35 14.26 -8.50
C ASP A 13 10.05 13.67 -9.08
N ILE A 14 10.14 12.71 -10.01
CA ILE A 14 8.96 12.07 -10.61
C ILE A 14 8.24 11.21 -9.56
N VAL A 15 8.99 10.45 -8.75
CA VAL A 15 8.44 9.64 -7.66
C VAL A 15 7.70 10.53 -6.65
N ALA A 16 8.28 11.67 -6.28
CA ALA A 16 7.65 12.63 -5.38
C ALA A 16 6.31 13.16 -5.94
N ARG A 17 6.26 13.46 -7.25
CA ARG A 17 5.03 13.90 -7.93
C ARG A 17 3.97 12.79 -7.98
N LEU A 18 4.38 11.55 -8.25
CA LEU A 18 3.48 10.39 -8.24
C LEU A 18 2.89 10.15 -6.85
N LYS A 19 3.73 10.24 -5.81
CA LYS A 19 3.29 10.12 -4.41
C LYS A 19 2.25 11.20 -4.05
N THR A 20 2.54 12.46 -4.38
CA THR A 20 1.62 13.59 -4.20
C THR A 20 0.29 13.37 -4.94
N ALA A 21 0.35 12.89 -6.19
CA ALA A 21 -0.85 12.63 -6.99
C ALA A 21 -1.71 11.50 -6.42
N VAL A 22 -1.09 10.45 -5.86
CA VAL A 22 -1.78 9.36 -5.18
C VAL A 22 -2.43 9.81 -3.87
N GLU A 23 -1.76 10.68 -3.09
CA GLU A 23 -2.29 11.25 -1.85
C GLU A 23 -3.51 12.13 -2.10
N ILE A 24 -3.42 13.04 -3.08
CA ILE A 24 -4.50 13.98 -3.43
C ILE A 24 -5.59 13.30 -4.28
N GLY A 25 -5.26 12.20 -4.97
CA GLY A 25 -6.13 11.54 -5.94
C GLY A 25 -6.28 12.34 -7.25
N LYS A 26 -5.38 13.29 -7.52
CA LYS A 26 -5.41 14.16 -8.70
C LYS A 26 -4.00 14.37 -9.23
N TRP A 27 -3.88 14.41 -10.54
CA TRP A 27 -2.68 14.83 -11.24
C TRP A 27 -2.41 16.32 -10.99
N PRO A 28 -1.16 16.79 -11.12
CA PRO A 28 -0.81 18.20 -10.93
C PRO A 28 -1.48 19.15 -11.93
N ASN A 29 -2.02 18.62 -13.03
CA ASN A 29 -2.84 19.36 -13.98
C ASN A 29 -4.32 19.50 -13.54
N GLY A 30 -4.70 18.97 -12.37
CA GLY A 30 -6.05 19.03 -11.81
C GLY A 30 -6.97 17.88 -12.23
N VAL A 31 -6.52 16.96 -13.08
CA VAL A 31 -7.31 15.81 -13.53
C VAL A 31 -7.36 14.73 -12.44
N ALA A 32 -8.53 14.18 -12.16
CA ALA A 32 -8.66 13.09 -11.19
C ALA A 32 -7.94 11.81 -11.68
N LEU A 33 -7.27 11.11 -10.76
CA LEU A 33 -6.73 9.78 -11.03
C LEU A 33 -7.87 8.75 -11.04
N THR A 34 -7.83 7.84 -12.00
CA THR A 34 -8.64 6.62 -11.92
C THR A 34 -8.07 5.67 -10.87
N GLN A 35 -8.89 4.74 -10.38
CA GLN A 35 -8.46 3.74 -9.39
C GLN A 35 -7.29 2.89 -9.92
N GLU A 36 -7.39 2.39 -11.14
CA GLU A 36 -6.35 1.60 -11.81
C GLU A 36 -5.04 2.41 -11.98
N GLN A 37 -5.15 3.70 -12.33
CA GLN A 37 -3.99 4.60 -12.40
C GLN A 37 -3.35 4.80 -11.03
N ARG A 38 -4.15 4.97 -9.98
CA ARG A 38 -3.67 5.16 -8.61
C ARG A 38 -2.91 3.92 -8.13
N GLU A 39 -3.48 2.73 -8.36
CA GLU A 39 -2.83 1.46 -8.01
C GLU A 39 -1.50 1.30 -8.75
N THR A 40 -1.49 1.58 -10.05
CA THR A 40 -0.26 1.49 -10.86
C THR A 40 0.81 2.49 -10.39
N CYS A 41 0.43 3.73 -10.10
CA CYS A 41 1.35 4.74 -9.56
C CYS A 41 1.91 4.33 -8.20
N MET A 42 1.07 3.74 -7.34
CA MET A 42 1.49 3.27 -6.03
C MET A 42 2.49 2.12 -6.14
N GLN A 43 2.23 1.14 -7.00
CA GLN A 43 3.18 0.05 -7.28
C GLN A 43 4.52 0.57 -7.81
N ALA A 44 4.48 1.57 -8.71
CA ALA A 44 5.67 2.20 -9.25
C ALA A 44 6.54 2.89 -8.17
N VAL A 45 5.91 3.64 -7.26
CA VAL A 45 6.61 4.29 -6.13
C VAL A 45 7.27 3.22 -5.25
N ILE A 46 6.53 2.17 -4.87
CA ILE A 46 7.06 1.09 -4.01
C ILE A 46 8.26 0.39 -4.66
N ALA A 47 8.16 0.07 -5.96
CA ALA A 47 9.24 -0.59 -6.70
C ALA A 47 10.51 0.27 -6.81
N TRP A 48 10.36 1.59 -6.93
CA TRP A 48 11.48 2.52 -6.95
C TRP A 48 12.11 2.67 -5.55
N GLU A 49 11.28 2.79 -4.51
CA GLU A 49 11.75 2.89 -3.12
C GLU A 49 12.50 1.63 -2.68
N HIS A 50 12.09 0.46 -3.15
CA HIS A 50 12.80 -0.79 -2.86
C HIS A 50 14.22 -0.83 -3.44
N GLN A 51 14.48 -0.11 -4.54
CA GLN A 51 15.78 -0.06 -5.19
C GLN A 51 16.66 1.10 -4.70
N ASN A 52 16.06 2.23 -4.31
CA ASN A 52 16.78 3.46 -4.01
C ASN A 52 16.84 3.82 -2.52
N LEU A 53 15.93 3.30 -1.69
CA LEU A 53 15.84 3.63 -0.27
C LEU A 53 16.13 2.43 0.64
N SER A 54 16.71 2.75 1.79
CA SER A 54 16.88 1.84 2.91
C SER A 54 15.52 1.43 3.47
N GLU A 55 15.41 0.24 4.07
CA GLU A 55 14.13 -0.30 4.55
C GLU A 55 13.38 0.67 5.47
N THR A 56 14.12 1.40 6.30
CA THR A 56 13.60 2.38 7.27
C THR A 56 12.96 3.61 6.64
N GLU A 57 13.30 3.92 5.38
CA GLU A 57 12.82 5.12 4.68
C GLU A 57 11.75 4.79 3.64
N ARG A 58 11.41 3.51 3.47
CA ARG A 58 10.39 3.05 2.52
C ARG A 58 8.98 3.39 3.02
N THR A 59 8.09 3.69 2.08
CA THR A 59 6.68 3.91 2.40
C THR A 59 6.08 2.63 2.98
N GLY A 60 5.39 2.76 4.12
CA GLY A 60 4.81 1.62 4.83
C GLY A 60 5.78 0.87 5.74
N TYR A 61 7.01 1.38 5.94
CA TYR A 61 7.88 0.87 6.99
C TYR A 61 7.25 1.08 8.36
N ILE A 62 7.20 -0.01 9.15
CA ILE A 62 6.75 0.00 10.54
C ILE A 62 7.90 -0.59 11.35
N ASP A 63 8.54 0.24 12.18
CA ASP A 63 9.48 -0.25 13.18
C ASP A 63 8.68 -1.07 14.20
N LYS A 64 8.79 -2.40 14.11
CA LYS A 64 8.07 -3.32 15.01
C LYS A 64 8.68 -3.38 16.41
N GLY A 65 9.71 -2.59 16.71
CA GLY A 65 10.46 -2.62 17.95
C GLY A 65 11.10 -3.99 18.24
N LYS A 66 11.92 -4.06 19.28
CA LYS A 66 12.12 -5.33 19.96
C LYS A 66 10.89 -5.57 20.81
N LYS A 67 10.03 -6.50 20.39
CA LYS A 67 8.98 -7.02 21.26
C LYS A 67 9.62 -7.45 22.58
N GLN A 68 9.16 -6.91 23.70
CA GLN A 68 9.44 -7.56 24.98
C GLN A 68 8.81 -8.95 24.93
N GLU A 69 9.48 -9.96 25.48
CA GLU A 69 8.98 -11.34 25.54
C GLU A 69 7.58 -11.32 26.18
N GLY A 70 6.52 -11.47 25.37
CA GLY A 70 5.13 -11.44 25.83
C GLY A 70 4.15 -10.57 25.03
N GLU A 71 4.61 -9.64 24.16
CA GLU A 71 3.70 -8.89 23.27
C GLU A 71 3.33 -9.69 22.01
N VAL A 72 2.46 -10.67 22.26
CA VAL A 72 1.72 -11.41 21.24
C VAL A 72 0.64 -10.48 20.70
N CYS A 73 0.80 -10.02 19.46
CA CYS A 73 -0.31 -9.43 18.69
C CYS A 73 -1.10 -10.58 18.05
N GLU A 74 -1.67 -11.47 18.86
CA GLU A 74 -2.72 -12.37 18.42
C GLU A 74 -4.02 -11.67 18.78
N ASP A 75 -4.63 -11.03 17.78
CA ASP A 75 -6.08 -10.99 17.77
C ASP A 75 -6.55 -12.38 17.32
N ASP A 76 -6.43 -13.37 18.21
CA ASP A 76 -7.15 -14.65 18.09
C ASP A 76 -8.55 -14.48 18.69
N HIS A 77 -9.21 -13.37 18.37
CA HIS A 77 -10.64 -13.18 18.58
C HIS A 77 -11.44 -13.60 17.33
N HIS A 78 -10.93 -14.58 16.57
CA HIS A 78 -11.84 -15.58 15.97
C HIS A 78 -12.45 -16.39 17.12
N LEU A 79 -13.35 -15.76 17.87
CA LEU A 79 -14.39 -16.45 18.61
C LEU A 79 -15.13 -17.27 17.58
N HIS A 80 -14.72 -18.53 17.45
CA HIS A 80 -15.45 -19.67 16.97
C HIS A 80 -16.90 -19.30 16.67
N GLU A 81 -17.19 -18.82 15.46
CA GLU A 81 -18.58 -18.67 15.06
C GLU A 81 -19.15 -20.10 15.14
N PRO A 82 -20.16 -20.36 15.98
CA PRO A 82 -20.81 -21.65 15.95
C PRO A 82 -21.36 -21.80 14.53
N GLU A 83 -20.91 -22.82 13.79
CA GLU A 83 -21.38 -23.14 12.43
C GLU A 83 -22.86 -22.78 12.28
N PHE A 84 -23.15 -21.81 11.42
CA PHE A 84 -24.52 -21.42 11.12
C PHE A 84 -25.23 -22.58 10.42
N LYS A 85 -25.89 -23.44 11.20
CA LYS A 85 -26.74 -24.51 10.67
C LYS A 85 -28.06 -23.85 10.25
N PRO A 86 -28.45 -23.90 8.96
CA PRO A 86 -29.71 -23.30 8.54
C PRO A 86 -30.87 -23.98 9.28
N ILE A 87 -31.77 -23.17 9.84
CA ILE A 87 -32.96 -23.65 10.53
C ILE A 87 -33.80 -24.41 9.49
N ARG A 88 -33.96 -25.73 9.68
CA ARG A 88 -34.94 -26.50 8.92
C ARG A 88 -36.32 -26.12 9.43
N PHE A 89 -37.08 -25.42 8.60
CA PHE A 89 -38.51 -25.25 8.79
C PHE A 89 -39.17 -26.62 8.57
N ILE A 90 -39.70 -27.21 9.64
CA ILE A 90 -40.66 -28.32 9.62
C ILE A 90 -42.04 -27.71 9.72
#